data_AF-A0A3D0VN02-F1
#
_entry.id   AF-A0A3D0VN02-F1
#
_cell.length_a   1.000
_cell.length_b   1.000
_cell.length_c   1.000
_cell.angle_alpha   90.00
_cell.angle_beta   90.00
_cell.angle_gamma   90.00
#
_symmetry.space_group_name_H-M   'P 1'
#
loop_
_entity.id
_entity.type
_entity.pdbx_description
1 polymer ?
#
loop_
_entity_poly.entity_id
_entity_poly.type
_entity_poly.pdbx_seq_one_letter_code
_entity_poly.pdbx_strand_id
1 'polypeptide(L)'
;MNELEFKEEAYKIVGAAMEVHAILGNGFLEAVYHEALCIEFDRRGIPYKHEEPLSIKYKDVILKKKYVPDYFCFNGIIVEVKAASNLTSDDMGQVLNYLKATG
;
A
#
# COMPACT_ATOMS: atom_id res chain seq x y z
N MET A 1 17.78 0.80 -18.16
CA MET A 1 17.23 0.47 -16.83
C MET A 1 16.24 1.57 -16.53
N ASN A 2 14.94 1.29 -16.54
CA ASN A 2 13.95 2.35 -16.31
C ASN A 2 14.09 2.86 -14.88
N GLU A 3 14.11 4.18 -14.74
CA GLU A 3 14.07 4.85 -13.45
C GLU A 3 12.71 4.57 -12.81
N LEU A 4 12.70 4.20 -11.53
CA LEU A 4 11.45 3.92 -10.82
C LEU A 4 10.76 5.26 -10.54
N GLU A 5 9.58 5.47 -11.13
CA GLU A 5 8.70 6.57 -10.76
C GLU A 5 8.35 6.42 -9.27
N PHE A 6 8.62 7.44 -8.46
CA PHE A 6 8.53 7.44 -6.98
C PHE A 6 9.60 6.66 -6.19
N LYS A 7 10.82 6.56 -6.73
CA LYS A 7 11.94 5.89 -6.03
C LYS A 7 12.12 6.34 -4.57
N GLU A 8 12.24 7.64 -4.32
CA GLU A 8 12.55 8.18 -2.99
C GLU A 8 11.38 8.01 -2.01
N GLU A 9 10.15 8.19 -2.48
CA GLU A 9 8.92 7.95 -1.73
C GLU A 9 8.77 6.48 -1.34
N ALA A 10 9.05 5.57 -2.27
CA ALA A 10 9.04 4.14 -2.01
C ALA A 10 10.08 3.77 -0.94
N TYR A 11 11.29 4.33 -0.98
CA TYR A 11 12.28 4.11 0.07
C TYR A 11 11.81 4.58 1.45
N LYS A 12 11.08 5.71 1.54
CA LYS A 12 10.52 6.19 2.81
C LYS A 12 9.48 5.21 3.37
N ILE A 13 8.59 4.71 2.53
CA ILE A 13 7.54 3.74 2.92
C ILE A 13 8.18 2.43 3.37
N VAL A 14 9.11 1.90 2.57
CA VAL A 14 9.82 0.65 2.92
C VAL A 14 10.59 0.82 4.23
N GLY A 15 11.26 1.96 4.43
CA GLY A 15 11.94 2.26 5.69
C GLY A 15 11.01 2.29 6.91
N ALA A 16 9.77 2.78 6.76
CA ALA A 16 8.76 2.73 7.80
C ALA A 16 8.33 1.28 8.11
N ALA A 17 8.04 0.48 7.07
CA ALA A 17 7.68 -0.93 7.23
C ALA A 17 8.81 -1.77 7.85
N MET A 18 10.06 -1.46 7.51
CA MET A 18 11.23 -2.11 8.10
C MET A 18 11.36 -1.82 9.60
N GLU A 19 11.07 -0.60 10.06
CA GLU A 19 11.05 -0.26 11.49
C GLU A 19 9.96 -1.04 12.22
N VAL A 20 8.74 -1.05 11.68
CA VAL A 20 7.63 -1.84 12.22
C VAL A 20 8.04 -3.31 12.36
N HIS A 21 8.65 -3.89 11.34
CA HIS A 21 9.12 -5.28 11.38
C HIS A 21 10.28 -5.48 12.37
N ALA A 22 11.19 -4.53 12.50
CA ALA A 22 12.31 -4.62 13.44
C ALA A 22 11.82 -4.61 14.91
N ILE A 23 10.75 -3.86 15.21
CA ILE A 23 10.18 -3.76 16.56
C ILE A 23 9.23 -4.92 16.86
N LEU A 24 8.33 -5.27 15.94
CA LEU A 24 7.27 -6.26 16.18
C LEU A 24 7.66 -7.69 15.77
N GLY A 25 8.65 -7.86 14.89
CA GLY A 25 8.99 -9.16 14.33
C GLY A 25 7.86 -9.74 13.48
N ASN A 26 7.64 -11.05 13.60
CA ASN A 26 6.57 -11.78 12.93
C ASN A 26 5.60 -12.41 13.96
N GLY A 27 4.42 -12.84 13.50
CA GLY A 27 3.44 -13.60 14.31
C GLY A 27 2.22 -12.81 14.77
N PHE A 28 2.18 -11.50 14.56
CA PHE A 28 0.97 -10.69 14.79
C PHE A 28 -0.03 -10.76 13.63
N LEU A 29 -1.27 -10.33 13.92
CA LEU A 29 -2.31 -10.15 12.91
C LEU A 29 -1.99 -8.93 12.01
N GLU A 30 -2.50 -8.95 10.78
CA GLU A 30 -2.38 -7.83 9.81
C GLU A 30 -2.77 -6.48 10.42
N ALA A 31 -3.86 -6.45 11.19
CA ALA A 31 -4.34 -5.24 11.86
C ALA A 31 -3.30 -4.57 12.78
N VAL A 32 -2.42 -5.36 13.41
CA VAL A 32 -1.36 -4.82 14.28
C VAL A 32 -0.29 -4.13 13.44
N TYR A 33 0.11 -4.72 12.31
CA TYR A 33 1.07 -4.08 11.41
C TYR A 33 0.50 -2.84 10.73
N HIS A 34 -0.81 -2.84 10.43
CA HIS A 34 -1.51 -1.66 9.96
C HIS A 34 -1.36 -0.50 10.94
N GLU A 35 -1.81 -0.69 12.18
CA GLU A 35 -1.79 0.36 13.19
C GLU A 35 -0.36 0.87 13.44
N ALA A 36 0.61 -0.04 13.51
CA ALA A 36 2.01 0.32 13.66
C ALA A 36 2.56 1.12 12.47
N LEU A 37 2.15 0.79 11.24
CA LEU A 37 2.59 1.49 10.04
C LEU A 37 1.97 2.89 9.94
N CYS A 38 0.72 3.09 10.35
CA CYS A 38 0.12 4.43 10.49
C CYS A 38 0.98 5.32 11.41
N ILE A 39 1.36 4.79 12.57
CA ILE A 39 2.20 5.51 13.54
C ILE A 39 3.54 5.90 12.91
N GLU A 40 4.19 4.99 12.18
CA GLU A 40 5.45 5.31 11.50
C GLU A 40 5.28 6.33 10.36
N PHE A 41 4.17 6.28 9.61
CA PHE A 41 3.87 7.29 8.60
C PHE A 41 3.70 8.67 9.22
N ASP A 42 2.91 8.79 10.29
CA ASP A 42 2.70 10.05 11.01
C ASP A 42 4.01 10.61 11.55
N ARG A 43 4.82 9.76 12.21
CA ARG A 43 6.10 10.16 12.81
C ARG A 43 7.13 10.60 11.78
N ARG A 44 7.12 10.00 10.58
CA ARG A 44 8.05 10.31 9.49
C ARG A 44 7.53 11.40 8.55
N GLY A 45 6.32 11.91 8.77
CA GLY A 45 5.68 12.88 7.89
C GLY A 45 5.43 12.33 6.49
N ILE A 46 5.15 11.04 6.36
CA ILE A 46 4.79 10.41 5.09
C ILE A 46 3.31 10.75 4.83
N PRO A 47 2.96 11.44 3.74
CA PRO A 47 1.58 11.71 3.40
C PRO A 47 0.89 10.43 2.93
N TYR A 48 -0.16 10.03 3.63
CA TYR A 48 -1.01 8.90 3.27
C TYR A 48 -2.48 9.22 3.48
N LYS A 49 -3.33 8.46 2.80
CA LYS A 49 -4.75 8.35 3.12
C LYS A 49 -5.04 6.90 3.49
N HIS A 50 -5.64 6.69 4.65
CA HIS A 50 -6.07 5.38 5.12
C HIS A 50 -7.42 5.03 4.48
N GLU A 51 -7.52 3.84 3.88
CA GLU A 51 -8.76 3.29 3.30
C GLU A 51 -9.47 4.26 2.31
N GLU A 52 -8.70 5.03 1.52
CA GLU A 52 -9.25 5.96 0.54
C GLU A 52 -9.84 5.21 -0.68
N PRO A 53 -11.15 5.33 -0.97
CA PRO A 53 -11.73 4.65 -2.12
C PRO A 53 -11.24 5.20 -3.46
N LEU A 54 -10.58 4.35 -4.25
CA LEU A 54 -10.12 4.65 -5.59
C LEU A 54 -11.17 4.26 -6.65
N SER A 55 -11.33 5.13 -7.64
CA SER A 55 -12.27 4.91 -8.74
C SER A 55 -11.71 3.93 -9.75
N ILE A 56 -12.48 2.90 -10.08
CA ILE A 56 -12.10 1.91 -11.08
C ILE A 56 -12.66 2.34 -12.44
N LYS A 57 -11.79 2.45 -13.44
CA LYS A 57 -12.16 2.79 -14.82
C LYS A 57 -12.23 1.53 -15.67
N TYR A 58 -13.37 1.31 -16.33
CA TYR A 58 -13.54 0.28 -17.35
C TYR A 58 -13.89 0.94 -18.68
N LYS A 59 -12.93 0.99 -19.60
CA LYS A 59 -13.02 1.83 -20.82
C LYS A 59 -13.29 3.29 -20.42
N ASP A 60 -14.32 3.93 -20.94
CA ASP A 60 -14.69 5.31 -20.60
C ASP A 60 -15.72 5.42 -19.47
N VAL A 61 -16.03 4.31 -18.81
CA VAL A 61 -17.05 4.25 -17.75
C VAL A 61 -16.37 4.08 -16.39
N ILE A 62 -16.70 4.98 -15.46
CA ILE A 62 -16.33 4.83 -14.04
C ILE A 62 -17.30 3.83 -13.40
N LEU A 63 -16.76 2.75 -12.84
CA LEU A 63 -17.58 1.76 -12.14
C LEU A 63 -18.10 2.31 -10.82
N LYS A 64 -19.30 1.84 -10.42
CA LYS A 64 -19.86 2.13 -9.08
C LYS A 64 -19.02 1.48 -7.98
N LYS A 65 -18.40 0.33 -8.27
CA LYS A 65 -17.48 -0.35 -7.36
C LYS A 65 -16.17 0.44 -7.27
N LYS A 66 -15.63 0.51 -6.06
CA LYS A 66 -14.37 1.17 -5.73
C LYS A 66 -13.39 0.11 -5.26
N TYR A 67 -12.12 0.37 -5.50
CA TYR A 67 -11.04 -0.32 -4.81
C TYR A 67 -10.68 0.48 -3.57
N VAL A 68 -10.49 -0.17 -2.44
CA VAL A 68 -10.09 0.48 -1.20
C VAL A 68 -8.78 -0.17 -0.79
N PRO A 69 -7.63 0.48 -1.05
CA PRO A 69 -6.37 0.00 -0.54
C PRO A 69 -6.22 0.33 0.93
N ASP A 70 -5.31 -0.36 1.61
CA ASP A 70 -4.96 -0.04 2.99
C ASP A 70 -4.46 1.39 3.11
N TYR A 71 -3.53 1.77 2.23
CA TYR A 71 -3.01 3.13 2.14
C TYR A 71 -2.82 3.62 0.71
N PHE A 72 -3.13 4.90 0.51
CA PHE A 72 -2.75 5.65 -0.68
C PHE A 72 -1.74 6.74 -0.29
N CYS A 73 -0.47 6.45 -0.52
CA CYS A 73 0.67 7.29 -0.14
C CYS A 73 1.09 8.21 -1.29
N PHE A 74 1.51 9.43 -0.96
CA PHE A 74 2.02 10.43 -1.91
C PHE A 74 1.09 10.71 -3.11
N ASN A 75 -0.19 10.39 -3.00
CA ASN A 75 -1.17 10.44 -4.10
C ASN A 75 -0.74 9.66 -5.36
N GLY A 76 0.09 8.62 -5.23
CA GLY A 76 0.60 7.85 -6.36
C GLY A 76 1.06 6.43 -6.04
N ILE A 77 1.14 6.06 -4.76
CA ILE A 77 1.61 4.74 -4.32
C ILE A 77 0.51 4.05 -3.53
N ILE A 78 0.10 2.88 -4.00
CA ILE A 78 -0.79 1.98 -3.26
C ILE A 78 0.08 1.09 -2.37
N VAL A 79 -0.28 0.97 -1.10
CA VAL A 79 0.39 0.08 -0.15
C VAL A 79 -0.67 -0.86 0.43
N GLU A 80 -0.40 -2.16 0.36
CA GLU A 80 -1.19 -3.22 1.00
C GLU A 80 -0.33 -3.91 2.06
N VAL A 81 -0.89 -4.14 3.24
CA VAL A 81 -0.25 -4.85 4.34
C VAL A 81 -0.65 -6.31 4.27
N LYS A 82 0.35 -7.19 4.36
CA LYS A 82 0.11 -8.62 4.42
C LYS A 82 0.94 -9.26 5.53
N ALA A 83 0.30 -10.12 6.32
CA ALA A 83 0.96 -10.96 7.31
C ALA A 83 0.70 -12.43 6.95
N ALA A 84 1.49 -12.92 6.00
CA ALA A 84 1.42 -14.28 5.50
C ALA A 84 2.83 -14.89 5.39
N SER A 85 2.92 -16.21 5.42
CA SER A 85 4.20 -16.92 5.29
C SER A 85 4.86 -16.68 3.93
N ASN A 86 4.05 -16.46 2.89
CA ASN A 86 4.49 -16.13 1.54
C ASN A 86 3.45 -15.24 0.87
N LEU A 87 3.89 -14.40 -0.07
CA LEU A 87 3.01 -13.74 -1.02
C LEU A 87 2.63 -14.71 -2.14
N THR A 88 1.35 -14.74 -2.50
CA THR A 88 0.86 -15.56 -3.62
C THR A 88 0.83 -14.75 -4.92
N SER A 89 0.71 -15.45 -6.05
CA SER A 89 0.46 -14.80 -7.35
C SER A 89 -0.83 -14.00 -7.35
N ASP A 90 -1.82 -14.42 -6.56
CA ASP A 90 -3.14 -13.81 -6.51
C ASP A 90 -3.08 -12.49 -5.74
N ASP A 91 -2.33 -12.45 -4.63
CA ASP A 91 -2.08 -11.21 -3.88
C ASP A 91 -1.43 -10.15 -4.79
N MET A 92 -0.37 -10.52 -5.51
CA MET A 92 0.31 -9.61 -6.44
C MET A 92 -0.58 -9.22 -7.63
N GLY A 93 -1.31 -10.18 -8.19
CA GLY A 93 -2.20 -9.97 -9.33
C GLY A 93 -3.34 -9.01 -9.00
N GLN A 94 -3.88 -9.09 -7.78
CA GLN A 94 -4.92 -8.18 -7.29
C GLN A 94 -4.42 -6.73 -7.28
N VAL A 95 -3.29 -6.47 -6.64
CA VAL A 95 -2.72 -5.11 -6.53
C VAL A 95 -2.38 -4.54 -7.91
N LEU A 96 -1.76 -5.34 -8.78
CA LEU A 96 -1.42 -4.90 -10.15
C LEU A 96 -2.65 -4.58 -10.99
N ASN A 97 -3.71 -5.39 -10.89
CA ASN A 97 -4.97 -5.14 -11.60
C ASN A 97 -5.62 -3.84 -11.13
N TYR A 98 -5.63 -3.58 -9.82
CA TYR A 98 -6.20 -2.35 -9.29
C TYR A 98 -5.36 -1.12 -9.64
N LEU A 99 -4.03 -1.19 -9.53
CA LEU A 99 -3.14 -0.11 -9.94
C LEU A 99 -3.41 0.30 -11.40
N LYS A 100 -3.53 -0.67 -12.31
CA LYS A 100 -3.86 -0.43 -13.72
C LYS A 100 -5.26 0.15 -13.93
N ALA A 101 -6.21 -0.14 -13.04
CA ALA A 101 -7.60 0.29 -13.19
C ALA A 101 -7.89 1.63 -12.51
N THR A 102 -7.04 2.06 -11.58
CA THR A 102 -7.16 3.33 -10.83
C THR A 102 -6.18 4.41 -11.30
N GLY A 103 -5.16 4.06 -12.09
CA GLY A 103 -4.16 4.96 -12.68
C GLY A 103 -4.18 4.94 -14.21
#